data_AF-A0A2T2W458-F1
#
_entry.id   AF-A0A2T2W458-F1
#
_cell.length_a   1.000
_cell.length_b   1.000
_cell.length_c   1.000
_cell.angle_alpha   90.00
_cell.angle_beta   90.00
_cell.angle_gamma   90.00
#
_symmetry.space_group_name_H-M   'P 1'
#
loop_
_entity.id
_entity.type
_entity.pdbx_description
1 polymer ?
#
loop_
_entity_poly.entity_id
_entity_poly.type
_entity_poly.pdbx_seq_one_letter_code
_entity_poly.pdbx_strand_id
1 'polypeptide(L)'
;MISYLRRQASNIFISTVTGLLGTAIYFLIEFNTGKRLENPQKILIFIICLIIVFVVLSIVFEAVVKYYIKPQVEKEIREELARESEIILETQRQTLKKDLQEDLERRVGIAKIFSNFYECENEIINQLETSKEIRVFLQIGKTVLAGTTSFYDYLADKQLDSKKKIKILHASIDNPYLTERVSHERKSDFSEWKLDLEHAKRRLDSMSARSNGQLEGRLHKEGFFWRMFIFDDFAYVQPYTYARKNSERAPVLKLSRIYENPHRSEEEVNYNSLYRVFSKYFDVKWDEYLPRVTELRKLIPKGDRVSVAAIVKYLEYYVFAIPKRYMGVNEIEIPFHGVGGKLNNGENLLEAIRREVREEISLGVEFKASPTTLYYTSGAQLHPIELSDNPRPYCLYKRTRKGDMNFLDTETLWIVGYLGRISESQGSVDNLFPRAEVGALVVLTADTLIKTLVADFTYNDIAKAKDGSRIIHSDKVTLNYSARAVPAGIASICAAELSHR
;
A
#
# COMPACT_ATOMS: atom_id res chain seq x y z
N MET A 1 -49.72 -42.80 -11.79
CA MET A 1 -49.02 -44.07 -11.52
C MET A 1 -49.97 -45.22 -11.21
N ILE A 2 -50.83 -45.11 -10.16
CA ILE A 2 -51.91 -46.09 -9.90
C ILE A 2 -52.79 -46.32 -11.13
N SER A 3 -53.05 -45.28 -11.93
CA SER A 3 -53.77 -45.37 -13.20
C SER A 3 -53.03 -46.20 -14.28
N TYR A 4 -51.71 -46.13 -14.34
CA TYR A 4 -50.87 -46.86 -15.30
C TYR A 4 -50.75 -48.34 -14.92
N LEU A 5 -50.51 -48.62 -13.63
CA LEU A 5 -50.48 -49.98 -13.10
C LEU A 5 -51.87 -50.66 -13.18
N ARG A 6 -52.96 -49.92 -12.92
CA ARG A 6 -54.32 -50.40 -13.23
C ARG A 6 -54.49 -50.75 -14.69
N ARG A 7 -53.93 -49.97 -15.61
CA ARG A 7 -54.04 -50.20 -17.06
C ARG A 7 -53.26 -51.44 -17.51
N GLN A 8 -52.03 -51.63 -17.02
CA GLN A 8 -51.21 -52.82 -17.29
C GLN A 8 -51.82 -54.10 -16.69
N ALA A 9 -52.24 -54.05 -15.42
CA ALA A 9 -52.93 -55.16 -14.77
C ALA A 9 -54.27 -55.47 -15.44
N SER A 10 -55.04 -54.45 -15.85
CA SER A 10 -56.24 -54.63 -16.67
C SER A 10 -55.92 -55.26 -18.01
N ASN A 11 -54.86 -54.87 -18.73
CA ASN A 11 -54.54 -55.48 -20.03
C ASN A 11 -54.16 -56.97 -19.92
N ILE A 12 -53.35 -57.34 -18.92
CA ILE A 12 -52.96 -58.74 -18.66
C ILE A 12 -54.18 -59.55 -18.18
N PHE A 13 -54.99 -58.98 -17.28
CA PHE A 13 -56.22 -59.59 -16.80
C PHE A 13 -57.23 -59.76 -17.94
N ILE A 14 -57.48 -58.72 -18.74
CA ILE A 14 -58.39 -58.75 -19.88
C ILE A 14 -57.94 -59.80 -20.89
N SER A 15 -56.66 -59.89 -21.26
CA SER A 15 -56.15 -60.90 -22.19
C SER A 15 -56.34 -62.34 -21.69
N THR A 16 -56.05 -62.59 -20.42
CA THR A 16 -56.18 -63.93 -19.80
C THR A 16 -57.65 -64.31 -19.62
N VAL A 17 -58.47 -63.36 -19.18
CA VAL A 17 -59.90 -63.53 -18.95
C VAL A 17 -60.66 -63.66 -20.27
N THR A 18 -60.29 -62.94 -21.34
CA THR A 18 -60.90 -63.13 -22.68
C THR A 18 -60.57 -64.48 -23.29
N GLY A 19 -59.35 -65.01 -23.09
CA GLY A 19 -59.01 -66.37 -23.51
C GLY A 19 -59.88 -67.44 -22.84
N LEU A 20 -60.06 -67.33 -21.51
CA LEU A 20 -60.86 -68.27 -20.70
C LEU A 20 -62.38 -68.11 -20.89
N LEU A 21 -62.88 -66.87 -21.01
CA LEU A 21 -64.27 -66.60 -21.40
C LEU A 21 -64.56 -67.10 -22.80
N GLY A 22 -63.63 -66.99 -23.75
CA GLY A 22 -63.78 -67.57 -25.08
C GLY A 22 -64.01 -69.08 -25.03
N THR A 23 -63.30 -69.78 -24.14
CA THR A 23 -63.49 -71.23 -23.94
C THR A 23 -64.81 -71.55 -23.21
N ALA A 24 -65.17 -70.78 -22.19
CA ALA A 24 -66.43 -70.96 -21.47
C ALA A 24 -67.67 -70.63 -22.33
N ILE A 25 -67.58 -69.58 -23.16
CA ILE A 25 -68.60 -69.17 -24.13
C ILE A 25 -68.73 -70.23 -25.23
N TYR A 26 -67.63 -70.81 -25.71
CA TYR A 26 -67.68 -71.93 -26.65
C TYR A 26 -68.48 -73.13 -26.09
N PHE A 27 -68.24 -73.50 -24.82
CA PHE A 27 -69.03 -74.53 -24.13
C PHE A 27 -70.49 -74.13 -23.92
N LEU A 28 -70.79 -72.86 -23.60
CA LEU A 28 -72.15 -72.33 -23.48
C LEU A 28 -72.90 -72.30 -24.82
N ILE A 29 -72.20 -72.03 -25.93
CA ILE A 29 -72.77 -72.07 -27.28
C ILE A 29 -73.09 -73.51 -27.70
N GLU A 30 -72.24 -74.49 -27.38
CA GLU A 30 -72.57 -75.92 -27.52
C GLU A 30 -73.76 -76.34 -26.63
N PHE A 31 -73.90 -75.74 -25.44
CA PHE A 31 -75.03 -75.99 -24.53
C PHE A 31 -76.35 -75.43 -25.08
N ASN A 32 -76.32 -74.23 -25.68
CA ASN A 32 -77.51 -73.50 -26.11
C ASN A 32 -78.03 -73.94 -27.51
N THR A 33 -77.21 -74.64 -28.30
CA THR A 33 -77.60 -75.18 -29.63
C THR A 33 -78.49 -76.43 -29.57
N GLY A 34 -79.12 -76.71 -28.42
CA GLY A 34 -80.27 -77.64 -28.34
C GLY A 34 -79.93 -79.12 -28.26
N LYS A 35 -78.64 -79.51 -28.16
CA LYS A 35 -78.29 -80.88 -27.76
C LYS A 35 -78.52 -81.04 -26.26
N ARG A 36 -79.72 -81.53 -25.89
CA ARG A 36 -80.08 -81.85 -24.51
C ARG A 36 -78.98 -82.66 -23.84
N LEU A 37 -78.40 -82.09 -22.79
CA LEU A 37 -77.47 -82.77 -21.91
C LEU A 37 -78.25 -83.67 -20.96
N GLU A 38 -78.71 -84.81 -21.47
CA GLU A 38 -79.29 -85.88 -20.64
C GLU A 38 -78.23 -86.62 -19.81
N ASN A 39 -76.95 -86.24 -19.97
CA ASN A 39 -75.86 -86.82 -19.21
C ASN A 39 -75.41 -85.87 -18.08
N PRO A 40 -75.85 -86.09 -16.82
CA PRO A 40 -75.43 -85.28 -15.66
C PRO A 40 -73.91 -85.22 -15.46
N GLN A 41 -73.16 -86.18 -16.02
CA GLN A 41 -71.69 -86.14 -16.01
C GLN A 41 -71.13 -84.92 -16.76
N LYS A 42 -71.77 -84.46 -17.85
CA LYS A 42 -71.27 -83.32 -18.64
C LYS A 42 -71.52 -81.97 -17.95
N ILE A 43 -72.62 -81.83 -17.22
CA ILE A 43 -72.89 -80.63 -16.40
C ILE A 43 -71.89 -80.58 -15.23
N LEU A 44 -71.64 -81.72 -14.59
CA LEU A 44 -70.64 -81.82 -13.53
C LEU A 44 -69.24 -81.45 -14.04
N ILE A 45 -68.84 -81.92 -15.23
CA ILE A 45 -67.57 -81.57 -15.87
C ILE A 45 -67.48 -80.06 -16.14
N PHE A 46 -68.55 -79.43 -16.64
CA PHE A 46 -68.55 -77.98 -16.89
C PHE A 46 -68.39 -77.17 -15.60
N ILE A 47 -69.10 -77.54 -14.52
CA ILE A 47 -68.96 -76.89 -13.21
C ILE A 47 -67.53 -77.07 -12.66
N ILE A 48 -66.98 -78.29 -12.77
CA ILE A 48 -65.59 -78.57 -12.36
C ILE A 48 -64.61 -77.71 -13.16
N CYS A 49 -64.76 -77.61 -14.49
CA CYS A 49 -63.93 -76.76 -15.33
C CYS A 49 -64.02 -75.28 -14.91
N LEU A 50 -65.21 -74.78 -14.59
CA LEU A 50 -65.42 -73.39 -14.18
C LEU A 50 -64.78 -73.10 -12.82
N ILE A 51 -64.88 -74.04 -11.87
CA ILE A 51 -64.19 -73.97 -10.57
C ILE A 51 -62.67 -73.98 -10.78
N ILE A 52 -62.14 -74.88 -11.63
CA ILE A 52 -60.71 -74.94 -11.94
C ILE A 52 -60.24 -73.62 -12.56
N VAL A 53 -60.98 -73.06 -13.51
CA VAL A 53 -60.65 -71.77 -14.14
C VAL A 53 -60.64 -70.64 -13.11
N PHE A 54 -61.60 -70.60 -12.19
CA PHE A 54 -61.65 -69.60 -11.13
C PHE A 54 -60.46 -69.75 -10.16
N VAL A 55 -60.14 -70.98 -9.75
CA VAL A 55 -58.99 -71.26 -8.88
C VAL A 55 -57.68 -70.87 -9.57
N VAL A 56 -57.51 -71.21 -10.85
CA VAL A 56 -56.33 -70.83 -11.64
C VAL A 56 -56.23 -69.30 -11.77
N LEU A 57 -57.33 -68.61 -12.06
CA LEU A 57 -57.34 -67.13 -12.12
C LEU A 57 -57.00 -66.49 -10.78
N SER A 58 -57.51 -67.02 -9.66
CA SER A 58 -57.13 -66.54 -8.33
C SER A 58 -55.65 -66.75 -8.04
N ILE A 59 -55.09 -67.92 -8.37
CA ILE A 59 -53.65 -68.20 -8.19
C ILE A 59 -52.80 -67.29 -9.08
N VAL A 60 -53.18 -67.12 -10.35
CA VAL A 60 -52.46 -66.24 -11.29
C VAL A 60 -52.53 -64.78 -10.85
N PHE A 61 -53.69 -64.31 -10.39
CA PHE A 61 -53.84 -62.96 -9.87
C PHE A 61 -52.97 -62.74 -8.63
N GLU A 62 -53.00 -63.67 -7.68
CA GLU A 62 -52.16 -63.60 -6.48
C GLU A 62 -50.67 -63.62 -6.84
N ALA A 63 -50.26 -64.46 -7.79
CA ALA A 63 -48.90 -64.52 -8.30
C ALA A 63 -48.47 -63.21 -9.00
N VAL A 64 -49.32 -62.62 -9.85
CA VAL A 64 -49.05 -61.33 -10.52
C VAL A 64 -48.93 -60.20 -9.50
N VAL A 65 -49.83 -60.13 -8.52
CA VAL A 65 -49.76 -59.13 -7.45
C VAL A 65 -48.49 -59.31 -6.62
N LYS A 66 -48.19 -60.54 -6.20
CA LYS A 66 -47.07 -60.84 -5.30
C LYS A 66 -45.70 -60.71 -5.96
N TYR A 67 -45.55 -61.21 -7.19
CA TYR A 67 -44.24 -61.31 -7.85
C TYR A 67 -43.97 -60.19 -8.85
N TYR A 68 -44.99 -59.50 -9.37
CA TYR A 68 -44.81 -58.43 -10.34
C TYR A 68 -45.18 -57.05 -9.78
N ILE A 69 -46.41 -56.88 -9.29
CA ILE A 69 -46.90 -55.54 -8.91
C ILE A 69 -46.23 -55.07 -7.61
N LYS A 70 -46.23 -55.91 -6.56
CA LYS A 70 -45.69 -55.53 -5.25
C LYS A 70 -44.20 -55.16 -5.31
N PRO A 71 -43.30 -55.93 -5.95
CA PRO A 71 -41.88 -55.56 -6.04
C PRO A 71 -41.65 -54.28 -6.85
N GLN A 72 -42.44 -54.03 -7.89
CA GLN A 72 -42.32 -52.82 -8.71
C GLN A 72 -42.77 -51.57 -7.94
N VAL A 73 -43.88 -51.65 -7.22
CA VAL A 73 -44.35 -50.56 -6.34
C VAL A 73 -43.38 -50.33 -5.19
N GLU A 74 -42.86 -51.38 -4.55
CA GLU A 74 -41.84 -51.24 -3.49
C GLU A 74 -40.55 -50.62 -4.02
N LYS A 75 -40.12 -50.97 -5.23
CA LYS A 75 -38.95 -50.36 -5.88
C LYS A 75 -39.18 -48.87 -6.14
N GLU A 76 -40.31 -48.48 -6.73
CA GLU A 76 -40.64 -47.08 -6.99
C GLU A 76 -40.75 -46.26 -5.70
N ILE A 77 -41.39 -46.81 -4.66
CA ILE A 77 -41.48 -46.15 -3.34
C ILE A 77 -40.08 -45.96 -2.74
N ARG A 78 -39.20 -46.98 -2.82
CA ARG A 78 -37.82 -46.86 -2.34
C ARG A 78 -37.02 -45.83 -3.13
N GLU A 79 -37.17 -45.80 -4.45
CA GLU A 79 -36.50 -44.81 -5.30
C GLU A 79 -36.98 -43.39 -5.00
N GLU A 80 -38.27 -43.17 -4.80
CA GLU A 80 -38.82 -41.86 -4.46
C GLU A 80 -38.40 -41.42 -3.04
N LEU A 81 -38.47 -42.32 -2.04
CA LEU A 81 -37.96 -42.06 -0.69
C LEU A 81 -36.46 -41.74 -0.70
N ALA A 82 -35.68 -42.40 -1.58
CA ALA A 82 -34.26 -42.11 -1.72
C ALA A 82 -34.02 -40.70 -2.31
N ARG A 83 -34.80 -40.29 -3.32
CA ARG A 83 -34.73 -38.93 -3.89
C ARG A 83 -35.13 -37.87 -2.86
N GLU A 84 -36.24 -38.07 -2.14
CA GLU A 84 -36.66 -37.15 -1.08
C GLU A 84 -35.60 -37.02 0.02
N SER A 85 -35.00 -38.15 0.43
CA SER A 85 -33.91 -38.16 1.40
C SER A 85 -32.68 -37.40 0.88
N GLU A 86 -32.32 -37.54 -0.39
CA GLU A 86 -31.21 -36.83 -1.02
C GLU A 86 -31.45 -35.31 -1.06
N ILE A 87 -32.67 -34.88 -1.40
CA ILE A 87 -33.07 -33.46 -1.41
C ILE A 87 -33.00 -32.87 0.01
N ILE A 88 -33.49 -33.59 1.02
CA ILE A 88 -33.43 -33.17 2.43
C ILE A 88 -31.96 -33.04 2.86
N LEU A 89 -31.12 -34.03 2.55
CA LEU A 89 -29.70 -34.02 2.89
C LEU A 89 -28.96 -32.86 2.22
N GLU A 90 -29.21 -32.59 0.94
CA GLU A 90 -28.57 -31.47 0.23
C GLU A 90 -29.03 -30.13 0.80
N THR A 91 -30.31 -29.98 1.13
CA THR A 91 -30.84 -28.76 1.79
C THR A 91 -30.17 -28.54 3.14
N GLN A 92 -30.09 -29.58 3.99
CA GLN A 92 -29.39 -29.51 5.28
C GLN A 92 -27.91 -29.16 5.12
N ARG A 93 -27.25 -29.70 4.08
CA ARG A 93 -25.84 -29.43 3.79
C ARG A 93 -25.61 -27.97 3.35
N GLN A 94 -26.52 -27.40 2.56
CA GLN A 94 -26.45 -25.99 2.15
C GLN A 94 -26.69 -25.06 3.34
N THR A 95 -27.67 -25.36 4.20
CA THR A 95 -27.90 -24.61 5.45
C THR A 95 -26.69 -24.66 6.37
N LEU A 96 -26.15 -25.85 6.64
CA LEU A 96 -24.98 -26.01 7.52
C LEU A 96 -23.75 -25.28 6.96
N LYS A 97 -23.53 -25.30 5.65
CA LYS A 97 -22.44 -24.54 5.01
C LYS A 97 -22.62 -23.04 5.20
N LYS A 98 -23.85 -22.54 5.02
CA LYS A 98 -24.19 -21.14 5.22
C LYS A 98 -23.96 -20.73 6.68
N ASP A 99 -24.48 -21.49 7.63
CA ASP A 99 -24.33 -21.22 9.06
C ASP A 99 -22.85 -21.25 9.49
N LEU A 100 -22.08 -22.22 8.99
CA LEU A 100 -20.64 -22.32 9.26
C LEU A 100 -19.87 -21.15 8.64
N GLN A 101 -20.26 -20.72 7.43
CA GLN A 101 -19.66 -19.56 6.78
C GLN A 101 -19.97 -18.28 7.54
N GLU A 102 -21.21 -18.06 7.95
CA GLU A 102 -21.62 -16.91 8.77
C GLU A 102 -20.93 -16.91 10.13
N ASP A 103 -20.81 -18.06 10.80
CA ASP A 103 -20.04 -18.18 12.04
C ASP A 103 -18.55 -17.89 11.82
N LEU A 104 -17.96 -18.41 10.74
CA LEU A 104 -16.56 -18.15 10.42
C LEU A 104 -16.33 -16.67 10.14
N GLU A 105 -17.11 -16.06 9.25
CA GLU A 105 -17.05 -14.63 8.90
C GLU A 105 -17.20 -13.77 10.16
N ARG A 106 -18.16 -14.10 11.03
CA ARG A 106 -18.36 -13.44 12.33
C ARG A 106 -17.13 -13.57 13.23
N ARG A 107 -16.59 -14.78 13.38
CA ARG A 107 -15.43 -15.05 14.24
C ARG A 107 -14.16 -14.39 13.73
N VAL A 108 -13.94 -14.39 12.41
CA VAL A 108 -12.78 -13.73 11.79
C VAL A 108 -13.00 -12.23 11.54
N GLY A 109 -14.20 -11.72 11.80
CA GLY A 109 -14.56 -10.32 11.66
C GLY A 109 -14.67 -9.84 10.22
N ILE A 110 -14.98 -10.71 9.25
CA ILE A 110 -15.33 -10.28 7.89
C ILE A 110 -16.74 -9.69 7.95
N ALA A 111 -16.85 -8.39 7.66
CA ALA A 111 -18.12 -7.68 7.62
C ALA A 111 -18.71 -7.65 6.20
N LYS A 112 -17.85 -7.53 5.18
CA LYS A 112 -18.27 -7.52 3.77
C LYS A 112 -17.09 -7.89 2.86
N ILE A 113 -17.39 -8.56 1.74
CA ILE A 113 -16.43 -8.77 0.66
C ILE A 113 -16.94 -7.99 -0.56
N PHE A 114 -16.13 -7.04 -1.02
CA PHE A 114 -16.38 -6.31 -2.25
C PHE A 114 -15.72 -7.01 -3.42
N SER A 115 -16.34 -6.93 -4.60
CA SER A 115 -15.82 -7.56 -5.81
C SER A 115 -14.52 -6.92 -6.26
N ASN A 116 -14.37 -5.61 -6.04
CA ASN A 116 -13.21 -4.83 -6.40
C ASN A 116 -13.10 -3.54 -5.56
N PHE A 117 -12.06 -2.76 -5.80
CA PHE A 117 -11.79 -1.55 -5.03
C PHE A 117 -12.83 -0.44 -5.25
N TYR A 118 -13.34 -0.31 -6.48
CA TYR A 118 -14.29 0.75 -6.84
C TYR A 118 -15.61 0.61 -6.09
N GLU A 119 -16.03 -0.61 -5.79
CA GLU A 119 -17.26 -0.87 -5.04
C GLU A 119 -17.20 -0.38 -3.58
N CYS A 120 -16.01 -0.38 -2.95
CA CYS A 120 -15.82 0.04 -1.56
C CYS A 120 -15.34 1.48 -1.39
N GLU A 121 -15.04 2.18 -2.49
CA GLU A 121 -14.35 3.47 -2.46
C GLU A 121 -15.09 4.54 -1.65
N ASN A 122 -16.37 4.74 -1.93
CA ASN A 122 -17.19 5.73 -1.21
C ASN A 122 -17.24 5.43 0.30
N GLU A 123 -17.15 4.15 0.67
CA GLU A 123 -17.12 3.74 2.06
C GLU A 123 -15.77 4.09 2.72
N ILE A 124 -14.66 3.85 2.03
CA ILE A 124 -13.32 4.26 2.48
C ILE A 124 -13.25 5.78 2.63
N ILE A 125 -13.81 6.55 1.69
CA ILE A 125 -13.88 8.01 1.75
C ILE A 125 -14.68 8.46 2.99
N ASN A 126 -15.86 7.89 3.21
CA ASN A 126 -16.66 8.19 4.39
C ASN A 126 -15.91 7.86 5.70
N GLN A 127 -15.19 6.74 5.73
CA GLN A 127 -14.36 6.36 6.89
C GLN A 127 -13.18 7.32 7.10
N LEU A 128 -12.53 7.80 6.03
CA LEU A 128 -11.49 8.84 6.11
C LEU A 128 -12.04 10.14 6.71
N GLU A 129 -13.29 10.48 6.40
CA GLU A 129 -13.95 11.70 6.90
C GLU A 129 -14.40 11.58 8.36
N THR A 130 -14.77 10.40 8.82
CA THR A 130 -15.35 10.18 10.16
C THR A 130 -14.37 9.66 11.21
N SER A 131 -13.33 8.93 10.81
CA SER A 131 -12.38 8.30 11.73
C SER A 131 -11.38 9.28 12.34
N LYS A 132 -10.98 9.01 13.57
CA LYS A 132 -9.92 9.75 14.29
C LYS A 132 -8.55 9.17 14.00
N GLU A 133 -8.40 7.85 14.04
CA GLU A 133 -7.14 7.17 13.73
C GLU A 133 -7.21 6.50 12.36
N ILE A 134 -6.30 6.89 11.48
CA ILE A 134 -6.24 6.43 10.11
C ILE A 134 -4.84 5.89 9.85
N ARG A 135 -4.77 4.64 9.39
CA ARG A 135 -3.52 3.96 9.05
C ARG A 135 -3.64 3.39 7.64
N VAL A 136 -2.69 3.74 6.78
CA VAL A 136 -2.75 3.39 5.35
C VAL A 136 -1.46 2.73 4.90
N PHE A 137 -1.55 1.55 4.31
CA PHE A 137 -0.42 0.79 3.76
C PHE A 137 -0.59 0.64 2.25
N LEU A 138 0.35 1.16 1.46
CA LEU A 138 0.23 1.27 -0.01
C LEU A 138 1.51 0.86 -0.73
N GLN A 139 1.39 0.01 -1.75
CA GLN A 139 2.52 -0.30 -2.64
C GLN A 139 2.71 0.68 -3.80
N ILE A 140 1.64 1.06 -4.51
CA ILE A 140 1.71 1.95 -5.69
C ILE A 140 0.55 2.95 -5.60
N GLY A 141 0.85 4.25 -5.73
CA GLY A 141 0.00 5.35 -5.27
C GLY A 141 -0.90 6.05 -6.29
N LYS A 142 -0.82 5.77 -7.61
CA LYS A 142 -1.49 6.63 -8.61
C LYS A 142 -3.03 6.55 -8.60
N THR A 143 -3.60 5.36 -8.45
CA THR A 143 -5.05 5.11 -8.55
C THR A 143 -5.54 4.32 -7.36
N VAL A 144 -5.42 4.98 -6.21
CA VAL A 144 -5.89 4.47 -4.92
C VAL A 144 -7.32 4.93 -4.65
N LEU A 145 -7.83 5.94 -5.36
CA LEU A 145 -9.25 6.33 -5.45
C LEU A 145 -9.59 6.44 -6.95
N ALA A 146 -10.76 5.98 -7.38
CA ALA A 146 -11.15 5.79 -8.76
C ALA A 146 -11.49 7.11 -9.46
N GLY A 147 -10.51 7.65 -10.18
CA GLY A 147 -10.82 8.14 -11.52
C GLY A 147 -10.25 9.49 -11.93
N THR A 148 -9.85 10.37 -11.01
CA THR A 148 -9.28 11.68 -11.42
C THR A 148 -8.20 12.25 -10.50
N THR A 149 -8.15 11.87 -9.23
CA THR A 149 -7.21 12.43 -8.24
C THR A 149 -6.48 11.32 -7.49
N SER A 150 -5.18 11.51 -7.24
CA SER A 150 -4.44 10.56 -6.42
C SER A 150 -4.94 10.63 -4.97
N PHE A 151 -4.82 9.54 -4.21
CA PHE A 151 -5.16 9.54 -2.77
C PHE A 151 -4.44 10.65 -2.00
N TYR A 152 -3.20 10.95 -2.40
CA TYR A 152 -2.40 12.02 -1.82
C TYR A 152 -2.91 13.41 -2.16
N ASP A 153 -3.41 13.61 -3.38
CA ASP A 153 -4.04 14.89 -3.76
C ASP A 153 -5.35 15.05 -2.99
N TYR A 154 -6.17 13.99 -2.87
CA TYR A 154 -7.38 14.02 -2.05
C TYR A 154 -7.08 14.42 -0.60
N LEU A 155 -6.05 13.81 0.02
CA LEU A 155 -5.64 14.17 1.38
C LEU A 155 -5.09 15.60 1.47
N ALA A 156 -4.38 16.08 0.44
CA ALA A 156 -3.82 17.43 0.43
C ALA A 156 -4.90 18.50 0.28
N ASP A 157 -5.95 18.21 -0.50
CA ASP A 157 -7.07 19.12 -0.74
C ASP A 157 -8.01 19.20 0.47
N LYS A 158 -8.08 18.13 1.26
CA LYS A 158 -8.86 18.11 2.50
C LYS A 158 -8.04 18.74 3.63
N GLN A 159 -8.51 19.85 4.18
CA GLN A 159 -7.98 20.36 5.44
C GLN A 159 -8.23 19.32 6.53
N LEU A 160 -7.17 18.64 6.96
CA LEU A 160 -7.25 17.62 7.99
C LEU A 160 -7.74 18.24 9.29
N ASP A 161 -8.81 17.68 9.87
CA ASP A 161 -9.25 18.08 11.21
C ASP A 161 -8.10 17.85 12.19
N SER A 162 -7.85 18.86 13.01
CA SER A 162 -6.82 18.87 14.05
C SER A 162 -6.84 17.66 15.00
N LYS A 163 -7.98 16.98 15.11
CA LYS A 163 -8.18 15.80 15.97
C LYS A 163 -7.77 14.48 15.31
N LYS A 164 -7.51 14.46 14.00
CA LYS A 164 -7.18 13.24 13.27
C LYS A 164 -5.68 12.91 13.38
N LYS A 165 -5.38 11.62 13.46
CA LYS A 165 -4.03 11.08 13.41
C LYS A 165 -3.94 10.13 12.22
N ILE A 166 -3.10 10.49 11.26
CA ILE A 166 -2.94 9.76 10.00
C ILE A 166 -1.51 9.24 9.92
N LYS A 167 -1.36 7.93 9.74
CA LYS A 167 -0.08 7.26 9.49
C LYS A 167 -0.11 6.58 8.13
N ILE A 168 0.85 6.89 7.27
CA ILE A 168 0.91 6.34 5.92
C ILE A 168 2.25 5.62 5.72
N LEU A 169 2.19 4.33 5.47
CA LEU A 169 3.30 3.53 4.95
C LEU A 169 3.13 3.39 3.45
N HIS A 170 4.05 3.97 2.69
CA HIS A 170 4.07 3.85 1.23
C HIS A 170 5.36 3.18 0.76
N ALA A 171 5.33 2.47 -0.37
CA ALA A 171 6.55 1.88 -0.89
C ALA A 171 7.59 2.96 -1.25
N SER A 172 8.85 2.64 -0.95
CA SER A 172 10.00 3.39 -1.45
C SER A 172 10.27 3.06 -2.93
N ILE A 173 10.92 3.99 -3.63
CA ILE A 173 11.57 3.73 -4.91
C ILE A 173 12.63 2.62 -4.82
N ASP A 174 13.24 2.45 -3.65
CA ASP A 174 14.24 1.41 -3.37
C ASP A 174 13.60 0.07 -2.96
N ASN A 175 12.31 -0.12 -3.22
CA ASN A 175 11.63 -1.36 -2.88
C ASN A 175 12.14 -2.48 -3.82
N PRO A 176 12.74 -3.56 -3.30
CA PRO A 176 13.35 -4.61 -4.12
C PRO A 176 12.34 -5.39 -4.98
N TYR A 177 11.05 -5.21 -4.75
CA TYR A 177 9.96 -5.84 -5.50
C TYR A 177 9.38 -4.94 -6.58
N LEU A 178 9.75 -3.66 -6.61
CA LEU A 178 9.38 -2.70 -7.65
C LEU A 178 10.58 -2.51 -8.56
N THR A 179 10.79 -3.46 -9.48
CA THR A 179 11.92 -3.47 -10.43
C THR A 179 11.42 -3.36 -11.86
N GLU A 180 12.30 -2.97 -12.78
CA GLU A 180 12.02 -2.95 -14.23
C GLU A 180 11.61 -4.34 -14.76
N ARG A 181 12.19 -5.41 -14.22
CA ARG A 181 11.77 -6.77 -14.53
C ARG A 181 10.32 -7.02 -14.14
N VAL A 182 9.94 -6.67 -12.91
CA VAL A 182 8.57 -6.86 -12.41
C VAL A 182 7.58 -5.98 -13.16
N SER A 183 7.94 -4.74 -13.51
CA SER A 183 7.08 -3.88 -14.32
C SER A 183 6.87 -4.47 -15.72
N HIS A 184 7.93 -5.00 -16.34
CA HIS A 184 7.84 -5.69 -17.63
C HIS A 184 6.94 -6.93 -17.57
N GLU A 185 7.08 -7.77 -16.55
CA GLU A 185 6.19 -8.93 -16.30
C GLU A 185 4.72 -8.49 -16.12
N ARG A 186 4.50 -7.30 -15.54
CA ARG A 186 3.18 -6.66 -15.41
C ARG A 186 2.74 -5.87 -16.65
N LYS A 187 3.54 -5.85 -17.72
CA LYS A 187 3.33 -5.03 -18.92
C LYS A 187 3.06 -3.57 -18.54
N SER A 188 3.83 -3.01 -17.63
CA SER A 188 3.74 -1.63 -17.16
C SER A 188 5.08 -0.92 -17.36
N ASP A 189 5.05 0.40 -17.52
CA ASP A 189 6.28 1.18 -17.59
C ASP A 189 6.86 1.38 -16.17
N PHE A 190 8.12 1.00 -16.00
CA PHE A 190 8.85 1.20 -14.75
C PHE A 190 9.02 2.69 -14.42
N SER A 191 9.22 3.52 -15.45
CA SER A 191 9.40 4.96 -15.31
C SER A 191 8.15 5.61 -14.74
N GLU A 192 6.97 5.16 -15.15
CA GLU A 192 5.70 5.60 -14.58
C GLU A 192 5.58 5.24 -13.10
N TRP A 193 5.92 4.00 -12.71
CA TRP A 193 5.91 3.60 -11.30
C TRP A 193 6.85 4.47 -10.47
N LYS A 194 8.07 4.69 -10.97
CA LYS A 194 9.07 5.54 -10.31
C LYS A 194 8.53 6.96 -10.09
N LEU A 195 7.97 7.57 -11.13
CA LEU A 195 7.35 8.90 -11.04
C LEU A 195 6.19 8.94 -10.04
N ASP A 196 5.36 7.89 -9.99
CA ASP A 196 4.25 7.80 -9.06
C ASP A 196 4.74 7.67 -7.60
N LEU A 197 5.79 6.86 -7.35
CA LEU A 197 6.41 6.72 -6.03
C LEU A 197 7.07 8.04 -5.57
N GLU A 198 7.77 8.71 -6.48
CA GLU A 198 8.38 10.02 -6.21
C GLU A 198 7.33 11.10 -5.96
N HIS A 199 6.22 11.08 -6.70
CA HIS A 199 5.08 11.97 -6.47
C HIS A 199 4.47 11.74 -5.08
N ALA A 200 4.16 10.48 -4.74
CA ALA A 200 3.61 10.11 -3.44
C ALA A 200 4.50 10.59 -2.29
N LYS A 201 5.82 10.37 -2.39
CA LYS A 201 6.78 10.85 -1.40
C LYS A 201 6.76 12.37 -1.28
N ARG A 202 6.85 13.11 -2.39
CA ARG A 202 6.82 14.59 -2.36
C ARG A 202 5.55 15.13 -1.70
N ARG A 203 4.40 14.54 -2.00
CA ARG A 203 3.13 14.91 -1.38
C ARG A 203 3.10 14.60 0.11
N LEU A 204 3.54 13.39 0.50
CA LEU A 204 3.65 13.00 1.91
C LEU A 204 4.55 13.96 2.69
N ASP A 205 5.75 14.25 2.20
CA ASP A 205 6.69 15.16 2.84
C ASP A 205 6.07 16.56 3.01
N SER A 206 5.44 17.08 1.95
CA SER A 206 4.76 18.37 1.98
C SER A 206 3.58 18.42 2.96
N MET A 207 2.78 17.35 3.05
CA MET A 207 1.64 17.29 3.96
C MET A 207 2.09 17.13 5.41
N SER A 208 3.05 16.24 5.67
CA SER A 208 3.61 16.02 7.00
C SER A 208 4.18 17.32 7.57
N ALA A 209 4.92 18.10 6.77
CA ALA A 209 5.48 19.38 7.18
C ALA A 209 4.41 20.42 7.61
N ARG A 210 3.22 20.37 7.01
CA ARG A 210 2.12 21.33 7.29
C ARG A 210 1.15 20.84 8.37
N SER A 211 1.17 19.55 8.70
CA SER A 211 0.16 18.90 9.53
C SER A 211 0.37 19.04 11.05
N ASN A 212 1.41 19.75 11.51
CA ASN A 212 1.77 19.85 12.94
C ASN A 212 1.83 18.49 13.66
N GLY A 213 2.28 17.43 12.96
CA GLY A 213 2.38 16.08 13.50
C GLY A 213 1.11 15.23 13.44
N GLN A 214 0.03 15.73 12.83
CA GLN A 214 -1.20 14.94 12.62
C GLN A 214 -1.07 13.92 11.49
N LEU A 215 -0.23 14.20 10.50
CA LEU A 215 0.06 13.29 9.40
C LEU A 215 1.54 12.90 9.42
N GLU A 216 1.80 11.61 9.63
CA GLU A 216 3.13 11.02 9.49
C GLU A 216 3.17 10.11 8.27
N GLY A 217 4.14 10.35 7.38
CA GLY A 217 4.46 9.47 6.26
C GLY A 217 5.78 8.73 6.50
N ARG A 218 5.84 7.45 6.15
CA ARG A 218 7.07 6.64 6.12
C ARG A 218 7.13 5.83 4.84
N LEU A 219 8.36 5.57 4.37
CA LEU A 219 8.60 4.72 3.22
C LEU A 219 9.00 3.32 3.66
N HIS A 220 8.42 2.29 3.04
CA HIS A 220 8.73 0.89 3.31
C HIS A 220 9.37 0.18 2.11
N LYS A 221 10.09 -0.91 2.37
CA LYS A 221 10.67 -1.80 1.36
C LYS A 221 9.98 -3.16 1.30
N GLU A 222 8.84 -3.30 1.98
CA GLU A 222 8.06 -4.55 1.97
C GLU A 222 7.65 -4.99 0.56
N GLY A 223 7.90 -6.26 0.26
CA GLY A 223 7.40 -6.91 -0.95
C GLY A 223 5.95 -7.34 -0.89
N PHE A 224 5.33 -7.24 0.29
CA PHE A 224 4.00 -7.78 0.48
C PHE A 224 2.94 -7.06 -0.35
N PHE A 225 2.08 -7.88 -0.93
CA PHE A 225 1.06 -7.55 -1.91
C PHE A 225 -0.24 -7.07 -1.24
N TRP A 226 -0.22 -6.16 -0.28
CA TRP A 226 -1.47 -5.67 0.31
C TRP A 226 -1.61 -4.15 0.16
N ARG A 227 -2.83 -3.72 -0.16
CA ARG A 227 -3.32 -2.37 0.04
C ARG A 227 -4.22 -2.42 1.28
N MET A 228 -3.92 -1.60 2.28
CA MET A 228 -4.68 -1.59 3.54
C MET A 228 -5.11 -0.17 3.88
N PHE A 229 -6.38 -0.02 4.24
CA PHE A 229 -6.90 1.17 4.93
C PHE A 229 -7.47 0.70 6.25
N ILE A 230 -6.92 1.19 7.36
CA ILE A 230 -7.29 0.76 8.70
C ILE A 230 -7.76 2.00 9.46
N PHE A 231 -9.00 1.94 9.91
CA PHE A 231 -9.74 2.98 10.61
C PHE A 231 -9.99 2.56 12.06
N ASP A 232 -10.76 3.36 12.80
CA ASP A 232 -11.06 3.11 14.22
C ASP A 232 -11.68 1.70 14.44
N ASP A 233 -12.66 1.35 13.61
CA ASP A 233 -13.44 0.11 13.75
C ASP A 233 -13.42 -0.80 12.51
N PHE A 234 -12.94 -0.31 11.36
CA PHE A 234 -12.93 -1.09 10.12
C PHE A 234 -11.56 -1.11 9.45
N ALA A 235 -11.25 -2.21 8.76
CA ALA A 235 -10.10 -2.30 7.88
C ALA A 235 -10.54 -2.79 6.50
N TYR A 236 -10.04 -2.16 5.44
CA TYR A 236 -10.26 -2.52 4.05
C TYR A 236 -8.95 -3.05 3.50
N VAL A 237 -8.93 -4.33 3.16
CA VAL A 237 -7.71 -5.04 2.76
C VAL A 237 -7.90 -5.63 1.37
N GLN A 238 -7.06 -5.20 0.43
CA GLN A 238 -7.03 -5.70 -0.94
C GLN A 238 -5.67 -6.34 -1.24
N PRO A 239 -5.61 -7.61 -1.69
CA PRO A 239 -4.38 -8.18 -2.16
C PRO A 239 -4.02 -7.70 -3.58
N TYR A 240 -2.73 -7.55 -3.86
CA TYR A 240 -2.16 -7.35 -5.19
C TYR A 240 -1.92 -8.71 -5.86
N THR A 241 -2.99 -9.44 -6.15
CA THR A 241 -2.92 -10.75 -6.81
C THR A 241 -2.83 -10.67 -8.33
N TYR A 242 -3.22 -9.53 -8.93
CA TYR A 242 -3.25 -9.37 -10.38
C TYR A 242 -2.09 -8.50 -10.87
N ALA A 243 -1.43 -8.96 -11.93
CA ALA A 243 -0.35 -8.24 -12.61
C ALA A 243 -0.79 -6.90 -13.20
N ARG A 244 -2.07 -6.78 -13.61
CA ARG A 244 -2.65 -5.56 -14.17
C ARG A 244 -4.03 -5.30 -13.59
N LYS A 245 -4.40 -4.02 -13.49
CA LYS A 245 -5.74 -3.57 -13.09
C LYS A 245 -6.21 -4.21 -11.78
N ASN A 246 -5.30 -4.30 -10.80
CA ASN A 246 -5.62 -4.95 -9.53
C ASN A 246 -6.81 -4.29 -8.83
N SER A 247 -6.90 -2.96 -8.87
CA SER A 247 -8.05 -2.20 -8.33
C SER A 247 -9.39 -2.67 -8.92
N GLU A 248 -9.45 -3.07 -10.20
CA GLU A 248 -10.65 -3.53 -10.91
C GLU A 248 -11.01 -5.00 -10.62
N ARG A 249 -10.04 -5.82 -10.21
CA ARG A 249 -10.15 -7.28 -10.26
C ARG A 249 -9.98 -7.98 -8.92
N ALA A 250 -9.20 -7.44 -8.01
CA ALA A 250 -8.96 -8.05 -6.71
C ALA A 250 -10.08 -7.68 -5.74
N PRO A 251 -10.65 -8.67 -5.02
CA PRO A 251 -11.66 -8.39 -4.02
C PRO A 251 -11.08 -7.57 -2.87
N VAL A 252 -11.94 -6.81 -2.19
CA VAL A 252 -11.58 -6.07 -0.98
C VAL A 252 -12.33 -6.66 0.20
N LEU A 253 -11.60 -7.05 1.23
CA LEU A 253 -12.17 -7.53 2.48
C LEU A 253 -12.38 -6.34 3.40
N LYS A 254 -13.63 -6.08 3.81
CA LYS A 254 -13.96 -5.20 4.93
C LYS A 254 -13.99 -6.04 6.20
N LEU A 255 -13.11 -5.70 7.12
CA LEU A 255 -12.92 -6.38 8.39
C LEU A 255 -13.38 -5.46 9.51
N SER A 256 -14.22 -5.95 10.41
CA SER A 256 -14.70 -5.20 11.58
C SER A 256 -13.91 -5.57 12.82
N ARG A 257 -13.59 -4.56 13.63
CA ARG A 257 -13.08 -4.71 15.00
C ARG A 257 -14.17 -5.15 15.95
N ILE A 258 -15.39 -4.65 15.74
CA ILE A 258 -16.55 -4.85 16.59
C ILE A 258 -17.44 -5.94 15.98
N TYR A 259 -18.08 -6.72 16.84
CA TYR A 259 -19.04 -7.71 16.40
C TYR A 259 -20.42 -7.41 17.01
N GLU A 260 -21.44 -7.30 16.16
CA GLU A 260 -22.83 -7.10 16.57
C GLU A 260 -23.44 -8.40 17.09
N ASN A 261 -23.54 -8.53 18.42
CA ASN A 261 -24.25 -9.63 19.03
C ASN A 261 -25.75 -9.35 19.05
N PRO A 262 -26.60 -10.04 18.25
CA PRO A 262 -28.03 -9.77 18.20
C PRO A 262 -28.74 -10.03 19.55
N HIS A 263 -28.07 -10.69 20.50
CA HIS A 263 -28.60 -10.97 21.84
C HIS A 263 -28.03 -10.05 22.93
N ARG A 264 -27.16 -9.08 22.61
CA ARG A 264 -26.61 -8.11 23.55
C ARG A 264 -26.71 -6.71 22.96
N SER A 265 -27.10 -5.73 23.78
CA SER A 265 -27.25 -4.33 23.36
C SER A 265 -25.92 -3.57 23.26
N GLU A 266 -24.81 -4.15 23.70
CA GLU A 266 -23.51 -3.50 23.75
C GLU A 266 -22.57 -4.05 22.67
N GLU A 267 -21.85 -3.12 22.02
CA GLU A 267 -20.79 -3.42 21.06
C GLU A 267 -19.62 -4.14 21.74
N GLU A 268 -19.34 -5.38 21.34
CA GLU A 268 -18.20 -6.14 21.86
C GLU A 268 -17.03 -6.16 20.86
N VAL A 269 -15.82 -5.93 21.38
CA VAL A 269 -14.59 -6.02 20.59
C VAL A 269 -14.31 -7.49 20.25
N ASN A 270 -14.25 -7.80 18.94
CA ASN A 270 -13.86 -9.12 18.48
C ASN A 270 -12.33 -9.28 18.53
N TYR A 271 -11.84 -9.91 19.60
CA TYR A 271 -10.41 -10.16 19.79
C TYR A 271 -9.79 -11.13 18.77
N ASN A 272 -10.60 -11.92 18.07
CA ASN A 272 -10.14 -12.87 17.04
C ASN A 272 -10.24 -12.32 15.61
N SER A 273 -10.70 -11.09 15.45
CA SER A 273 -10.88 -10.48 14.13
C SER A 273 -9.55 -10.31 13.39
N LEU A 274 -9.57 -10.58 12.08
CA LEU A 274 -8.50 -10.27 11.15
C LEU A 274 -8.17 -8.77 11.12
N TYR A 275 -9.13 -7.90 11.48
CA TYR A 275 -8.85 -6.47 11.71
C TYR A 275 -7.64 -6.29 12.63
N ARG A 276 -7.60 -7.02 13.76
CA ARG A 276 -6.51 -6.90 14.74
C ARG A 276 -5.18 -7.40 14.18
N VAL A 277 -5.22 -8.44 13.36
CA VAL A 277 -4.03 -8.98 12.69
C VAL A 277 -3.43 -7.94 11.77
N PHE A 278 -4.22 -7.33 10.90
CA PHE A 278 -3.74 -6.29 9.97
C PHE A 278 -3.35 -4.99 10.68
N SER A 279 -4.11 -4.59 11.71
CA SER A 279 -3.79 -3.45 12.59
C SER A 279 -2.43 -3.65 13.26
N LYS A 280 -2.20 -4.80 13.91
CA LYS A 280 -0.93 -5.13 14.54
C LYS A 280 0.22 -5.27 13.54
N TYR A 281 -0.05 -5.86 12.38
CA TYR A 281 0.93 -5.94 11.29
C TYR A 281 1.37 -4.56 10.83
N PHE A 282 0.43 -3.62 10.65
CA PHE A 282 0.74 -2.23 10.33
C PHE A 282 1.64 -1.63 11.40
N ASP A 283 1.31 -1.77 12.68
CA ASP A 283 2.10 -1.17 13.78
C ASP A 283 3.52 -1.75 13.84
N VAL A 284 3.68 -3.07 13.65
CA VAL A 284 5.01 -3.71 13.57
C VAL A 284 5.82 -3.12 12.41
N LYS A 285 5.21 -2.96 11.23
CA LYS A 285 5.88 -2.36 10.07
C LYS A 285 6.15 -0.88 10.29
N TRP A 286 5.24 -0.16 10.92
CA TRP A 286 5.42 1.24 11.26
C TRP A 286 6.69 1.43 12.08
N ASP A 287 6.86 0.62 13.13
CA ASP A 287 8.02 0.67 14.01
C ASP A 287 9.30 0.17 13.33
N GLU A 288 9.22 -0.86 12.48
CA GLU A 288 10.35 -1.34 11.68
C GLU A 288 10.95 -0.25 10.79
N TYR A 289 10.08 0.59 10.20
CA TYR A 289 10.44 1.72 9.35
C TYR A 289 10.53 3.05 10.09
N LEU A 290 10.57 3.03 11.43
CA LEU A 290 10.94 4.22 12.20
C LEU A 290 12.31 4.73 11.72
N PRO A 291 12.47 6.04 11.44
CA PRO A 291 13.77 6.61 11.16
C PRO A 291 14.73 6.27 12.31
N ARG A 292 15.64 5.32 12.10
CA ARG A 292 16.55 4.88 13.15
C ARG A 292 17.54 6.00 13.41
N VAL A 293 17.60 6.46 14.66
CA VAL A 293 18.70 7.31 15.12
C VAL A 293 20.00 6.55 14.86
N THR A 294 20.84 7.08 13.98
CA THR A 294 22.12 6.49 13.62
C THR A 294 23.27 7.41 14.01
N GLU A 295 24.50 6.96 13.78
CA GLU A 295 25.70 7.78 13.94
C GLU A 295 26.25 8.08 12.55
N LEU A 296 26.76 9.30 12.35
CA LEU A 296 27.31 9.73 11.07
C LEU A 296 28.39 8.77 10.52
N ARG A 297 29.23 8.23 11.40
CA ARG A 297 30.29 7.25 11.05
C ARG A 297 29.76 5.92 10.47
N LYS A 298 28.48 5.61 10.66
CA LYS A 298 27.84 4.42 10.06
C LYS A 298 27.32 4.69 8.65
N LEU A 299 27.16 5.97 8.27
CA LEU A 299 26.68 6.38 6.96
C LEU A 299 27.82 6.62 5.97
N ILE A 300 28.97 7.08 6.45
CA ILE A 300 30.15 7.33 5.64
C ILE A 300 31.04 6.08 5.66
N PRO A 301 31.23 5.37 4.53
CA PRO A 301 32.11 4.21 4.46
C PRO A 301 33.54 4.54 4.93
N LYS A 302 34.18 3.60 5.61
CA LYS A 302 35.58 3.75 6.01
C LYS A 302 36.45 3.88 4.76
N GLY A 303 37.26 4.94 4.70
CA GLY A 303 38.17 5.23 3.58
C GLY A 303 37.62 6.25 2.58
N ASP A 304 36.33 6.59 2.64
CA ASP A 304 35.78 7.67 1.82
C ASP A 304 36.31 9.03 2.29
N ARG A 305 36.57 9.93 1.33
CA ARG A 305 37.00 11.30 1.66
C ARG A 305 35.85 12.10 2.26
N VAL A 306 36.15 12.86 3.31
CA VAL A 306 35.18 13.70 4.01
C VAL A 306 35.68 15.15 4.06
N SER A 307 34.77 16.06 3.78
CA SER A 307 34.91 17.50 3.98
C SER A 307 33.81 17.99 4.92
N VAL A 308 34.08 19.12 5.57
CA VAL A 308 33.15 19.79 6.46
C VAL A 308 32.79 21.15 5.90
N ALA A 309 31.57 21.62 6.16
CA ALA A 309 31.13 22.96 5.78
C ALA A 309 30.21 23.55 6.85
N ALA A 310 30.13 24.86 6.93
CA ALA A 310 29.31 25.58 7.89
C ALA A 310 28.46 26.66 7.21
N ILE A 311 27.21 26.76 7.65
CA ILE A 311 26.43 27.99 7.51
C ILE A 311 26.69 28.79 8.79
N VAL A 312 27.43 29.88 8.68
CA VAL A 312 27.77 30.74 9.81
C VAL A 312 26.80 31.90 9.87
N LYS A 313 26.17 32.12 11.02
CA LYS A 313 25.19 33.17 11.25
C LYS A 313 25.63 34.15 12.35
N TYR A 314 25.41 35.44 12.12
CA TYR A 314 25.51 36.51 13.13
C TYR A 314 24.28 37.39 13.02
N LEU A 315 23.46 37.47 14.07
CA LEU A 315 22.15 38.13 14.04
C LEU A 315 21.32 37.66 12.82
N GLU A 316 20.84 38.55 11.95
CA GLU A 316 20.16 38.19 10.70
C GLU A 316 21.09 37.80 9.53
N TYR A 317 22.40 37.95 9.66
CA TYR A 317 23.36 37.79 8.56
C TYR A 317 23.93 36.37 8.45
N TYR A 318 24.07 35.89 7.22
CA TYR A 318 24.73 34.66 6.83
C TYR A 318 26.08 34.99 6.19
N VAL A 319 27.12 34.24 6.54
CA VAL A 319 28.50 34.45 6.07
C VAL A 319 28.93 33.29 5.19
N PHE A 320 29.40 33.62 3.99
CA PHE A 320 29.89 32.69 2.97
C PHE A 320 31.27 33.11 2.46
N ALA A 321 31.98 32.21 1.80
CA ALA A 321 33.32 32.42 1.27
C ALA A 321 33.37 32.28 -0.26
N ILE A 322 34.12 33.15 -0.91
CA ILE A 322 34.53 33.04 -2.31
C ILE A 322 36.01 32.62 -2.33
N PRO A 323 36.36 31.45 -2.86
CA PRO A 323 37.74 31.00 -2.99
C PRO A 323 38.61 31.92 -3.84
N LYS A 324 39.89 32.05 -3.51
CA LYS A 324 40.88 32.86 -4.24
C LYS A 324 41.00 32.52 -5.73
N ARG A 325 40.75 31.27 -6.10
CA ARG A 325 40.78 30.81 -7.51
C ARG A 325 39.77 31.52 -8.41
N TYR A 326 38.76 32.18 -7.84
CA TYR A 326 37.77 32.97 -8.58
C TYR A 326 38.06 34.49 -8.53
N MET A 327 39.15 34.91 -7.89
CA MET A 327 39.56 36.31 -7.87
C MET A 327 40.37 36.64 -9.13
N GLY A 328 40.12 37.79 -9.74
CA GLY A 328 40.81 38.27 -10.94
C GLY A 328 40.43 37.52 -12.23
N VAL A 329 39.46 36.61 -12.15
CA VAL A 329 38.96 35.86 -13.31
C VAL A 329 37.75 36.58 -13.90
N ASN A 330 37.69 36.69 -15.22
CA ASN A 330 36.55 37.28 -15.93
C ASN A 330 35.49 36.21 -16.24
N GLU A 331 35.02 35.51 -15.20
CA GLU A 331 33.93 34.55 -15.32
C GLU A 331 32.57 35.27 -15.24
N ILE A 332 31.58 34.76 -15.96
CA ILE A 332 30.19 35.28 -15.96
C ILE A 332 29.49 34.91 -14.65
N GLU A 333 29.87 33.78 -14.05
CA GLU A 333 29.30 33.27 -12.81
C GLU A 333 30.42 32.97 -11.83
N ILE A 334 30.37 33.54 -10.62
CA ILE A 334 31.35 33.25 -9.57
C ILE A 334 30.60 32.63 -8.38
N PRO A 335 30.92 31.38 -8.01
CA PRO A 335 30.24 30.72 -6.91
C PRO A 335 30.75 31.17 -5.54
N PHE A 336 29.85 31.24 -4.57
CA PHE A 336 30.19 31.35 -3.15
C PHE A 336 29.73 30.09 -2.38
N HIS A 337 30.48 29.73 -1.36
CA HIS A 337 30.32 28.48 -0.62
C HIS A 337 30.16 28.74 0.88
N GLY A 338 29.63 27.76 1.61
CA GLY A 338 29.80 27.75 3.07
C GLY A 338 31.27 27.63 3.46
N VAL A 339 31.60 28.17 4.62
CA VAL A 339 32.95 28.15 5.20
C VAL A 339 33.32 26.71 5.53
N GLY A 340 34.50 26.23 5.16
CA GLY A 340 34.89 24.84 5.40
C GLY A 340 35.93 24.26 4.46
N GLY A 341 36.35 23.03 4.76
CA GLY A 341 37.44 22.39 4.03
C GLY A 341 37.54 20.89 4.27
N LYS A 342 38.74 20.34 4.05
CA LYS A 342 39.00 18.90 4.11
C LYS A 342 39.31 18.47 5.54
N LEU A 343 38.93 17.25 5.87
CA LEU A 343 39.35 16.61 7.11
C LEU A 343 40.84 16.24 7.04
N ASN A 344 41.63 16.64 8.04
CA ASN A 344 43.03 16.23 8.15
C ASN A 344 43.18 14.86 8.83
N ASN A 345 44.33 14.22 8.65
CA ASN A 345 44.61 12.93 9.28
C ASN A 345 44.60 13.06 10.81
N GLY A 346 43.79 12.21 11.48
CA GLY A 346 43.66 12.19 12.94
C GLY A 346 42.75 13.27 13.53
N GLU A 347 42.23 14.18 12.71
CA GLU A 347 41.28 15.22 13.12
C GLU A 347 39.85 14.67 13.11
N ASN A 348 39.02 15.05 14.09
CA ASN A 348 37.58 14.76 14.02
C ASN A 348 36.81 15.87 13.28
N LEU A 349 35.57 15.60 12.86
CA LEU A 349 34.79 16.52 12.04
C LEU A 349 34.54 17.88 12.70
N LEU A 350 34.34 17.90 14.02
CA LEU A 350 34.06 19.12 14.75
C LEU A 350 35.34 19.96 14.95
N GLU A 351 36.48 19.32 15.14
CA GLU A 351 37.80 19.97 15.13
C GLU A 351 38.08 20.58 13.78
N ALA A 352 37.85 19.83 12.70
CA ALA A 352 38.04 20.31 11.33
C ALA A 352 37.23 21.55 11.05
N ILE A 353 35.91 21.55 11.33
CA ILE A 353 35.09 22.72 10.99
C ILE A 353 35.43 23.93 11.86
N ARG A 354 35.87 23.72 13.12
CA ARG A 354 36.35 24.81 13.98
C ARG A 354 37.66 25.41 13.46
N ARG A 355 38.58 24.57 12.98
CA ARG A 355 39.84 25.02 12.36
C ARG A 355 39.56 25.80 11.09
N GLU A 356 38.81 25.23 10.16
CA GLU A 356 38.48 25.85 8.86
C GLU A 356 37.80 27.21 9.06
N VAL A 357 36.80 27.29 9.94
CA VAL A 357 36.13 28.57 10.24
C VAL A 357 37.10 29.61 10.79
N ARG A 358 37.99 29.23 11.71
CA ARG A 358 39.00 30.15 12.24
C ARG A 358 39.99 30.59 11.17
N GLU A 359 40.41 29.68 10.28
CA GLU A 359 41.35 29.94 9.20
C GLU A 359 40.77 30.80 8.08
N GLU A 360 39.48 30.67 7.78
CA GLU A 360 38.83 31.35 6.67
C GLU A 360 38.21 32.70 7.04
N ILE A 361 37.60 32.82 8.23
CA ILE A 361 36.87 34.04 8.66
C ILE A 361 37.43 34.73 9.91
N SER A 362 38.49 34.20 10.52
CA SER A 362 39.21 34.79 11.67
C SER A 362 38.39 34.94 12.97
N LEU A 363 37.24 34.28 13.10
CA LEU A 363 36.39 34.34 14.28
C LEU A 363 36.12 32.96 14.89
N GLY A 364 35.82 32.96 16.19
CA GLY A 364 35.24 31.80 16.87
C GLY A 364 33.78 31.63 16.48
N VAL A 365 33.33 30.39 16.37
CA VAL A 365 31.93 30.05 16.07
C VAL A 365 31.47 28.93 17.00
N GLU A 366 30.28 29.11 17.55
CA GLU A 366 29.57 28.08 18.30
C GLU A 366 28.71 27.24 17.35
N PHE A 367 28.95 25.94 17.31
CA PHE A 367 28.15 25.01 16.51
C PHE A 367 26.98 24.48 17.32
N LYS A 368 25.78 24.60 16.77
CA LYS A 368 24.54 24.14 17.41
C LYS A 368 24.05 22.85 16.75
N ALA A 369 23.42 21.99 17.53
CA ALA A 369 22.75 20.82 17.00
C ALA A 369 21.56 21.26 16.13
N SER A 370 21.51 20.73 14.92
CA SER A 370 20.33 20.89 14.06
C SER A 370 19.15 20.06 14.60
N PRO A 371 17.89 20.53 14.48
CA PRO A 371 16.72 19.74 14.86
C PRO A 371 16.57 18.44 14.06
N THR A 372 17.00 18.44 12.79
CA THR A 372 17.07 17.27 11.91
C THR A 372 18.30 17.40 11.00
N THR A 373 18.81 16.29 10.47
CA THR A 373 19.88 16.32 9.47
C THR A 373 19.33 16.07 8.08
N LEU A 374 19.58 16.99 7.15
CA LEU A 374 19.18 16.88 5.74
C LEU A 374 20.18 16.01 4.95
N TYR A 375 19.76 14.86 4.47
CA TYR A 375 20.58 13.99 3.62
C TYR A 375 20.25 14.20 2.14
N TYR A 376 21.26 14.57 1.34
CA TYR A 376 21.14 14.67 -0.11
C TYR A 376 21.74 13.47 -0.80
N THR A 377 20.92 12.84 -1.65
CA THR A 377 21.37 11.80 -2.58
C THR A 377 21.74 12.41 -3.93
N SER A 378 22.37 11.61 -4.80
CA SER A 378 22.79 12.02 -6.15
C SER A 378 21.66 12.52 -7.05
N GLY A 379 20.39 12.34 -6.66
CA GLY A 379 19.20 12.87 -7.34
C GLY A 379 18.69 14.21 -6.80
N ALA A 380 19.48 14.94 -5.99
CA ALA A 380 19.09 16.19 -5.32
C ALA A 380 17.89 16.07 -4.35
N GLN A 381 17.57 14.85 -3.92
CA GLN A 381 16.45 14.60 -3.02
C GLN A 381 16.87 14.72 -1.56
N LEU A 382 16.11 15.53 -0.82
CA LEU A 382 16.23 15.71 0.61
C LEU A 382 15.52 14.60 1.37
N HIS A 383 16.25 13.94 2.28
CA HIS A 383 15.70 13.02 3.26
C HIS A 383 16.14 13.44 4.66
N PRO A 384 15.23 13.70 5.60
CA PRO A 384 15.61 13.86 6.99
C PRO A 384 16.17 12.53 7.51
N ILE A 385 17.32 12.60 8.15
CA ILE A 385 17.92 11.50 8.91
C ILE A 385 18.11 11.95 10.35
N GLU A 386 17.85 11.04 11.28
CA GLU A 386 18.09 11.29 12.69
C GLU A 386 19.51 10.82 13.05
N LEU A 387 20.36 11.77 13.43
CA LEU A 387 21.71 11.52 13.89
C LEU A 387 21.81 11.73 15.41
N SER A 388 22.52 10.83 16.06
CA SER A 388 22.88 10.91 17.49
C SER A 388 24.12 11.77 17.76
N ASP A 389 24.81 12.20 16.71
CA ASP A 389 25.99 13.07 16.78
C ASP A 389 25.69 14.39 17.51
N ASN A 390 26.65 14.89 18.28
CA ASN A 390 26.55 16.16 19.02
C ASN A 390 27.78 17.05 18.76
N PRO A 391 27.64 18.24 18.16
CA PRO A 391 26.38 18.79 17.64
C PRO A 391 25.88 17.99 16.44
N ARG A 392 24.55 17.84 16.34
CA ARG A 392 23.92 17.17 15.20
C ARG A 392 24.20 17.97 13.92
N PRO A 393 24.76 17.34 12.86
CA PRO A 393 24.96 17.99 11.58
C PRO A 393 23.65 18.53 10.99
N TYR A 394 23.74 19.65 10.29
CA TYR A 394 22.65 20.23 9.54
C TYR A 394 22.31 19.44 8.29
N CYS A 395 23.34 19.07 7.53
CA CYS A 395 23.16 18.32 6.30
C CYS A 395 24.32 17.35 6.04
N LEU A 396 24.07 16.38 5.19
CA LEU A 396 25.03 15.40 4.70
C LEU A 396 24.79 15.25 3.20
N TYR A 397 25.81 15.38 2.37
CA TYR A 397 25.65 15.15 0.94
C TYR A 397 26.88 14.57 0.27
N LYS A 398 26.63 13.74 -0.73
CA LYS A 398 27.66 13.08 -1.54
C LYS A 398 27.88 13.85 -2.83
N ARG A 399 29.11 14.31 -3.07
CA ARG A 399 29.54 14.92 -4.33
C ARG A 399 30.40 13.94 -5.10
N THR A 400 29.92 13.50 -6.26
CA THR A 400 30.75 12.78 -7.24
C THR A 400 31.47 13.82 -8.09
N ARG A 401 32.80 13.89 -8.02
CA ARG A 401 33.57 14.70 -8.99
C ARG A 401 33.67 13.90 -10.28
N LYS A 402 33.11 14.39 -11.39
CA LYS A 402 33.56 13.95 -12.72
C LYS A 402 34.95 14.54 -12.92
N GLY A 403 35.92 13.67 -13.20
CA GLY A 403 37.34 13.95 -13.06
C GLY A 403 37.84 15.14 -13.88
N ASP A 404 38.80 15.85 -13.28
CA ASP A 404 39.96 16.32 -14.03
C ASP A 404 40.47 15.16 -14.90
N MET A 405 40.80 15.42 -16.17
CA MET A 405 41.03 14.40 -17.22
C MET A 405 42.14 13.36 -16.94
N ASN A 406 42.77 13.37 -15.76
CA ASN A 406 43.86 12.47 -15.37
C ASN A 406 43.49 11.41 -14.34
N PHE A 407 42.24 11.32 -13.86
CA PHE A 407 41.82 10.29 -12.89
C PHE A 407 40.69 9.43 -13.46
N LEU A 408 40.98 8.14 -13.68
CA LEU A 408 40.05 7.11 -14.18
C LEU A 408 39.01 6.67 -13.15
N ASP A 409 39.14 7.09 -11.89
CA ASP A 409 38.20 6.77 -10.81
C ASP A 409 37.37 7.99 -10.40
N THR A 410 36.04 7.81 -10.40
CA THR A 410 35.10 8.78 -9.82
C THR A 410 35.26 8.81 -8.30
N GLU A 411 36.12 9.70 -7.79
CA GLU A 411 36.24 9.90 -6.35
C GLU A 411 34.93 10.46 -5.75
N THR A 412 34.41 9.73 -4.77
CA THR A 412 33.28 10.15 -3.94
C THR A 412 33.80 11.04 -2.79
N LEU A 413 33.27 12.26 -2.68
CA LEU A 413 33.51 13.15 -1.54
C LEU A 413 32.23 13.33 -0.74
N TRP A 414 32.27 13.04 0.55
CA TRP A 414 31.20 13.37 1.49
C TRP A 414 31.40 14.76 2.06
N ILE A 415 30.31 15.53 2.17
CA ILE A 415 30.32 16.84 2.82
C ILE A 415 29.34 16.81 4.00
N VAL A 416 29.86 17.12 5.18
CA VAL A 416 29.11 17.21 6.44
C VAL A 416 28.92 18.68 6.78
N GLY A 417 27.67 19.13 6.77
CA GLY A 417 27.29 20.52 7.02
C GLY A 417 26.88 20.78 8.46
N TYR A 418 27.30 21.90 9.05
CA TYR A 418 26.93 22.34 10.39
C TYR A 418 26.30 23.73 10.39
N LEU A 419 25.47 24.01 11.42
CA LEU A 419 25.01 25.37 11.74
C LEU A 419 25.94 25.99 12.77
N GLY A 420 26.57 27.10 12.39
CA GLY A 420 27.43 27.89 13.24
C GLY A 420 26.79 29.23 13.60
N ARG A 421 27.03 29.72 14.82
CA ARG A 421 26.70 31.08 15.24
C ARG A 421 27.93 31.81 15.78
N ILE A 422 28.18 33.02 15.31
CA ILE A 422 29.12 33.95 15.93
C ILE A 422 28.37 34.56 17.14
N SER A 423 28.89 34.38 18.35
CA SER A 423 28.36 35.06 19.52
C SER A 423 28.90 36.49 19.59
N GLU A 424 28.16 37.42 20.19
CA GLU A 424 28.63 38.82 20.36
C GLU A 424 29.95 38.88 21.12
N SER A 425 30.17 37.96 22.06
CA SER A 425 31.44 37.83 22.79
C SER A 425 32.63 37.39 21.92
N GLN A 426 32.36 36.77 20.76
CA GLN A 426 33.36 36.28 19.83
C GLN A 426 33.69 37.29 18.71
N GLY A 427 32.88 38.35 18.55
CA GLY A 427 33.06 39.42 17.56
C GLY A 427 31.78 39.77 16.81
N SER A 428 31.89 40.70 15.85
CA SER A 428 30.82 41.06 14.92
C SER A 428 31.20 40.77 13.47
N VAL A 429 30.24 40.90 12.56
CA VAL A 429 30.48 40.84 11.11
C VAL A 429 31.47 41.91 10.62
N ASP A 430 31.76 42.95 11.39
CA ASP A 430 32.75 43.98 11.06
C ASP A 430 34.18 43.52 11.35
N ASN A 431 34.35 42.48 12.16
CA ASN A 431 35.65 41.86 12.44
C ASN A 431 36.01 40.75 11.45
N LEU A 432 35.13 40.43 10.50
CA LEU A 432 35.37 39.40 9.50
C LEU A 432 36.48 39.83 8.54
N PHE A 433 37.40 38.92 8.25
CA PHE A 433 38.45 39.15 7.27
C PHE A 433 38.80 37.85 6.55
N PRO A 434 38.79 37.82 5.19
CA PRO A 434 39.14 36.62 4.44
C PRO A 434 40.62 36.27 4.64
N ARG A 435 40.89 35.00 4.93
CA ARG A 435 42.24 34.47 5.12
C ARG A 435 42.44 33.16 4.35
N ALA A 436 43.68 32.65 4.40
CA ALA A 436 44.06 31.39 3.76
C ALA A 436 43.69 31.34 2.26
N GLU A 437 42.84 30.40 1.84
CA GLU A 437 42.42 30.21 0.45
C GLU A 437 41.18 31.05 0.07
N VAL A 438 40.66 31.88 0.97
CA VAL A 438 39.50 32.74 0.72
C VAL A 438 39.93 34.07 0.13
N GLY A 439 39.31 34.45 -0.99
CA GLY A 439 39.52 35.73 -1.65
C GLY A 439 38.59 36.81 -1.12
N ALA A 440 37.32 36.46 -0.92
CA ALA A 440 36.31 37.37 -0.39
C ALA A 440 35.31 36.63 0.51
N LEU A 441 34.69 37.35 1.43
CA LEU A 441 33.53 36.91 2.20
C LEU A 441 32.29 37.61 1.69
N VAL A 442 31.17 36.90 1.68
CA VAL A 442 29.86 37.42 1.32
C VAL A 442 28.99 37.36 2.56
N VAL A 443 28.51 38.52 3.01
CA VAL A 443 27.62 38.66 4.16
C VAL A 443 26.24 39.01 3.62
N LEU A 444 25.24 38.19 3.89
CA LEU A 444 23.91 38.28 3.27
C LEU A 444 22.80 38.20 4.32
N THR A 445 21.74 38.97 4.14
CA THR A 445 20.46 38.69 4.80
C THR A 445 19.78 37.47 4.18
N ALA A 446 18.72 36.94 4.82
CA ALA A 446 17.93 35.85 4.26
C ALA A 446 17.34 36.22 2.89
N ASP A 447 16.75 37.42 2.76
CA ASP A 447 16.11 37.89 1.53
C ASP A 447 17.11 38.03 0.38
N THR A 448 18.29 38.59 0.66
CA THR A 448 19.33 38.75 -0.36
C THR A 448 19.92 37.39 -0.76
N LEU A 449 20.09 36.45 0.18
CA LEU A 449 20.49 35.09 -0.14
C LEU A 449 19.45 34.38 -1.04
N ILE A 450 18.15 34.49 -0.76
CA ILE A 450 17.10 33.89 -1.60
C ILE A 450 17.14 34.46 -3.02
N LYS A 451 17.37 35.77 -3.19
CA LYS A 451 17.47 36.41 -4.52
C LYS A 451 18.57 35.81 -5.40
N THR A 452 19.64 35.29 -4.81
CA THR A 452 20.73 34.63 -5.56
C THR A 452 20.31 33.31 -6.23
N LEU A 453 19.14 32.73 -5.89
CA LEU A 453 18.63 31.52 -6.53
C LEU A 453 17.79 31.77 -7.79
N VAL A 454 17.16 32.95 -7.90
CA VAL A 454 16.00 33.15 -8.78
C VAL A 454 16.29 34.08 -9.95
N ALA A 455 17.35 34.89 -9.88
CA ALA A 455 17.66 35.93 -10.86
C ALA A 455 19.14 35.98 -11.23
N ASP A 456 19.47 36.75 -12.28
CA ASP A 456 20.84 37.20 -12.58
C ASP A 456 21.31 38.23 -11.54
N PHE A 457 21.30 37.83 -10.26
CA PHE A 457 21.70 38.65 -9.13
C PHE A 457 23.22 38.67 -9.05
N THR A 458 23.82 39.85 -9.16
CA THR A 458 25.26 40.03 -9.27
C THR A 458 25.91 40.41 -7.95
N TYR A 459 27.24 40.30 -7.87
CA TYR A 459 27.99 40.81 -6.73
C TYR A 459 27.85 42.35 -6.57
N ASN A 460 27.61 43.09 -7.65
CA ASN A 460 27.29 44.52 -7.60
C ASN A 460 25.94 44.79 -6.92
N ASP A 461 24.95 43.92 -7.11
CA ASP A 461 23.65 44.04 -6.45
C ASP A 461 23.78 43.80 -4.94
N ILE A 462 24.59 42.80 -4.54
CA ILE A 462 24.93 42.56 -3.13
C ILE A 462 25.64 43.80 -2.55
N ALA A 463 26.62 44.37 -3.25
CA ALA A 463 27.38 45.51 -2.75
C ALA A 463 26.55 46.80 -2.59
N LYS A 464 25.46 46.92 -3.34
CA LYS A 464 24.54 48.08 -3.29
C LYS A 464 23.31 47.84 -2.42
N ALA A 465 23.17 46.64 -1.84
CA ALA A 465 22.06 46.31 -0.97
C ALA A 465 22.03 47.24 0.25
N LYS A 466 20.85 47.73 0.61
CA LYS A 466 20.65 48.64 1.75
C LYS A 466 20.30 47.92 3.05
N ASP A 467 20.32 46.59 3.04
CA ASP A 467 19.92 45.72 4.15
C ASP A 467 21.12 45.27 5.02
N GLY A 468 22.31 45.83 4.75
CA GLY A 468 23.56 45.45 5.41
C GLY A 468 24.30 44.27 4.77
N SER A 469 23.73 43.67 3.72
CA SER A 469 24.46 42.70 2.89
C SER A 469 25.66 43.39 2.23
N ARG A 470 26.81 42.71 2.18
CA ARG A 470 28.06 43.28 1.67
C ARG A 470 29.07 42.21 1.32
N ILE A 471 30.11 42.63 0.61
CA ILE A 471 31.26 41.79 0.26
C ILE A 471 32.48 42.35 0.98
N ILE A 472 33.25 41.47 1.63
CA ILE A 472 34.46 41.81 2.36
C ILE A 472 35.62 41.11 1.67
N HIS A 473 36.53 41.85 1.04
CA HIS A 473 37.73 41.30 0.43
C HIS A 473 38.96 42.17 0.75
N SER A 474 40.15 41.61 0.61
CA SER A 474 41.38 42.41 0.76
C SER A 474 41.59 43.29 -0.48
N ASP A 475 42.25 44.44 -0.32
CA ASP A 475 42.61 45.34 -1.44
C ASP A 475 43.52 44.69 -2.49
N LYS A 476 44.15 43.56 -2.14
CA LYS A 476 45.08 42.82 -3.01
C LYS A 476 44.39 41.85 -3.98
N VAL A 477 43.07 41.71 -3.90
CA VAL A 477 42.30 40.85 -4.82
C VAL A 477 41.21 41.66 -5.51
N THR A 478 40.92 41.31 -6.76
CA THR A 478 39.88 41.95 -7.56
C THR A 478 38.74 40.97 -7.80
N LEU A 479 37.52 41.34 -7.42
CA LEU A 479 36.31 40.57 -7.72
C LEU A 479 35.61 41.17 -8.95
N ASN A 480 35.15 40.33 -9.87
CA ASN A 480 34.27 40.77 -10.94
C ASN A 480 32.86 41.04 -10.38
N TYR A 481 32.57 42.30 -10.04
CA TYR A 481 31.27 42.69 -9.48
C TYR A 481 30.11 42.50 -10.47
N SER A 482 30.38 42.46 -11.77
CA SER A 482 29.36 42.19 -12.80
C SER A 482 29.03 40.71 -12.94
N ALA A 483 29.81 39.80 -12.34
CA ALA A 483 29.52 38.37 -12.35
C ALA A 483 28.27 38.06 -11.51
N ARG A 484 27.52 37.04 -11.94
CA ARG A 484 26.41 36.48 -11.18
C ARG A 484 26.93 35.82 -9.90
N ALA A 485 26.30 36.12 -8.77
CA ALA A 485 26.60 35.52 -7.49
C ALA A 485 25.82 34.21 -7.32
N VAL A 486 26.53 33.08 -7.40
CA VAL A 486 25.89 31.76 -7.40
C VAL A 486 26.11 31.04 -6.07
N PRO A 487 25.07 30.75 -5.27
CA PRO A 487 25.22 29.95 -4.08
C PRO A 487 25.56 28.52 -4.48
N ALA A 488 26.56 27.92 -3.84
CA ALA A 488 27.00 26.56 -4.17
C ALA A 488 27.24 25.70 -2.92
N GLY A 489 26.99 24.40 -3.04
CA GLY A 489 27.13 23.43 -1.94
C GLY A 489 26.16 23.73 -0.80
N ILE A 490 26.66 23.89 0.41
CA ILE A 490 25.79 24.18 1.57
C ILE A 490 25.12 25.56 1.50
N ALA A 491 25.67 26.51 0.73
CA ALA A 491 25.05 27.81 0.54
C ALA A 491 23.75 27.73 -0.27
N SER A 492 23.72 26.91 -1.34
CA SER A 492 22.49 26.69 -2.12
C SER A 492 21.43 25.94 -1.32
N ILE A 493 21.87 25.01 -0.47
CA ILE A 493 21.00 24.29 0.47
C ILE A 493 20.33 25.29 1.42
N CYS A 494 21.11 26.17 2.04
CA CYS A 494 20.60 27.20 2.94
C CYS A 494 19.60 28.13 2.25
N ALA A 495 19.93 28.60 1.04
CA ALA A 495 19.09 29.51 0.28
C ALA A 495 17.73 28.85 -0.07
N ALA A 496 17.75 27.58 -0.51
CA ALA A 496 16.54 26.86 -0.87
C ALA A 496 15.63 26.63 0.34
N GLU A 497 16.21 26.23 1.47
CA GLU A 497 15.48 26.05 2.73
C GLU A 497 14.85 27.35 3.25
N LEU A 498 15.52 28.49 3.07
CA LEU A 498 14.95 29.79 3.42
C LEU A 498 13.82 30.20 2.48
N SER A 499 13.87 29.83 1.19
CA SER A 499 12.80 30.15 0.23
C SER A 499 11.49 29.38 0.45
N HIS A 500 11.53 28.30 1.24
CA HIS A 500 10.37 27.48 1.59
C HIS A 500 9.68 27.88 2.90
N ARG A 501 10.30 28.78 3.68
CA ARG A 501 9.73 29.35 4.90
C ARG A 501 8.96 30.61 4.58
#